data_AF-A0AAU0UEQ3-F1
#
_entry.id   AF-A0AAU0UEQ3-F1
#
_cell.length_a   1.000
_cell.length_b   1.000
_cell.length_c   1.000
_cell.angle_alpha   90.00
_cell.angle_beta   90.00
_cell.angle_gamma   90.00
#
_symmetry.space_group_name_H-M   'P 1'
#
loop_
_entity.id
_entity.type
_entity.pdbx_description
1 polymer ?
#
loop_
_entity_poly.entity_id
_entity_poly.type
_entity_poly.pdbx_seq_one_letter_code
_entity_poly.pdbx_strand_id
1 'polypeptide(L)'
;MRHQQKLNHEKYFPVLDAIRDAARQAPAQGMPVPLETDWSELLKIVIENRKELCFFDGPASSPLDEKLDTFASSYQRLTSFGVEIVERDYQFYISEQSYRIIQSEIERLCAAYGGDNMLVALTQRLGKTFNSTTGRFMEYRRVSMGTTSVQAALPFGYLFALGVKHAGSKDFRDSSHFDHLLIFISDLIVIFEIQPYSQFEAMHLGEEVMLDFIKKNMLYDSLVGLPQIKASCAFDLIKLVHTKFSEANYYSHNVKIKDVTRVALALISLSDTRRFTTVTAKEIASKTGISEFKVQEVVARVLSAASGSANSELVFPPSSLAIDHYFKPIIKVGNQYRILPKSIASLGALNAVCNCISRPDDEWSNPKDSVLGYAIEDFLRDKLIRKGISIFHGNRIGGELELESDLICETNDKIYIFEMKKKGLTRQALSGDEPKILSDLADSLLATHVQAMRIENVLKNNGSITLANDGNEKTVYLNGRAVTRVSVSLHDFGALQDKTVLQRILTIAVFSEVRHPDKKIDENLKKWRKHSAELKRLAGESGEIGVKGRIPFYNSLFMSIPQIIMVLENSDTPGGFFKHMASLVSMTTGSRDTYTEFLNRLHFVEQCKAEGLDI
;
A
#
# COMPACT_ATOMS: atom_id res chain seq x y z
N MET A 1 -21.50 -6.51 31.41
CA MET A 1 -22.65 -6.38 30.49
C MET A 1 -23.90 -6.01 31.30
N ARG A 2 -24.14 -4.72 31.57
CA ARG A 2 -25.43 -4.22 32.08
C ARG A 2 -25.99 -3.29 31.03
N HIS A 3 -27.30 -3.41 30.78
CA HIS A 3 -28.13 -2.67 29.82
C HIS A 3 -27.57 -1.30 29.40
N GLN A 4 -26.92 -1.22 28.23
CA GLN A 4 -26.96 0.00 27.44
C GLN A 4 -28.35 0.07 26.82
N GLN A 5 -29.15 1.06 27.20
CA GLN A 5 -30.26 1.49 26.34
C GLN A 5 -29.64 1.77 24.97
N LYS A 6 -30.03 1.02 23.94
CA LYS A 6 -29.71 1.40 22.56
C LYS A 6 -30.36 2.76 22.33
N LEU A 7 -29.59 3.83 22.44
CA LEU A 7 -29.97 5.12 21.91
C LEU A 7 -30.28 4.91 20.43
N ASN A 8 -31.52 5.19 20.03
CA ASN A 8 -31.89 5.14 18.62
C ASN A 8 -31.38 6.42 17.97
N HIS A 9 -30.11 6.39 17.53
CA HIS A 9 -29.41 7.53 16.96
C HIS A 9 -29.99 7.98 15.61
N GLU A 10 -30.73 7.10 14.92
CA GLU A 10 -31.40 7.39 13.63
C GLU A 10 -32.36 8.59 13.73
N LYS A 11 -32.89 8.86 14.93
CA LYS A 11 -33.77 10.01 15.18
C LYS A 11 -33.06 11.37 15.08
N TYR A 12 -31.74 11.40 15.12
CA TYR A 12 -30.95 12.63 15.06
C TYR A 12 -30.41 12.94 13.65
N PHE A 13 -30.40 11.99 12.71
CA PHE A 13 -29.88 12.23 11.35
C PHE A 13 -30.64 13.32 10.58
N PRO A 14 -31.99 13.37 10.61
CA PRO A 14 -32.72 14.45 9.94
C PRO A 14 -32.33 15.85 10.44
N VAL A 15 -31.97 15.96 11.73
CA VAL A 15 -31.49 17.21 12.33
C VAL A 15 -30.10 17.56 11.78
N LEU A 16 -29.19 16.60 11.75
CA LEU A 16 -27.83 16.80 11.26
C LEU A 16 -27.78 17.12 9.76
N ASP A 17 -28.60 16.44 8.95
CA ASP A 17 -28.66 16.68 7.51
C ASP A 17 -29.28 18.04 7.18
N ALA A 18 -30.28 18.49 7.94
CA ALA A 18 -30.79 19.85 7.83
C ALA A 18 -29.71 20.90 8.12
N ILE A 19 -28.91 20.70 9.18
CA ILE A 19 -27.80 21.60 9.52
C ILE A 19 -26.74 21.60 8.41
N ARG A 20 -26.37 20.42 7.90
CA ARG A 20 -25.39 20.27 6.82
C ARG A 20 -25.83 20.94 5.53
N ASP A 21 -27.09 20.77 5.15
CA ASP A 21 -27.62 21.38 3.93
C ASP A 21 -27.66 22.91 4.05
N ALA A 22 -28.07 23.43 5.20
CA ALA A 22 -28.01 24.86 5.48
C ALA A 22 -26.56 25.40 5.41
N ALA A 23 -25.59 24.66 5.96
CA ALA A 23 -24.18 25.03 5.96
C ALA A 23 -23.51 24.99 4.57
N ARG A 24 -24.11 24.32 3.57
CA ARG A 24 -23.60 24.33 2.18
C ARG A 24 -23.92 25.62 1.43
N GLN A 25 -24.87 26.41 1.92
CA GLN A 25 -25.23 27.67 1.28
C GLN A 25 -24.22 28.76 1.65
N ALA A 26 -23.77 29.54 0.66
CA ALA A 26 -22.93 30.69 0.92
C ALA A 26 -23.68 31.68 1.84
N PRO A 27 -23.02 32.30 2.84
CA PRO A 27 -23.66 33.30 3.67
C PRO A 27 -24.26 34.41 2.81
N ALA A 28 -25.51 34.78 3.07
CA ALA A 28 -26.12 35.91 2.40
C ALA A 28 -25.23 37.16 2.57
N GLN A 29 -24.92 37.84 1.47
CA GLN A 29 -24.05 39.03 1.50
C GLN A 29 -24.57 40.05 2.52
N GLY A 30 -23.70 40.46 3.45
CA GLY A 30 -24.02 41.48 4.46
C GLY A 30 -24.59 40.95 5.77
N MET A 31 -24.74 39.64 5.97
CA MET A 31 -25.06 39.10 7.29
C MET A 31 -23.78 38.94 8.15
N PRO A 32 -23.80 39.39 9.43
CA PRO A 32 -22.73 39.10 10.36
C PRO A 32 -22.70 37.59 10.65
N VAL A 33 -21.57 36.94 10.36
CA VAL A 33 -21.33 35.56 10.80
C VAL A 33 -20.94 35.60 12.28
N PRO A 34 -21.71 34.96 13.18
CA PRO A 34 -21.36 34.93 14.59
C PRO A 34 -20.03 34.19 14.80
N LEU A 35 -19.25 34.63 15.80
CA LEU A 35 -17.97 34.02 16.16
C LEU A 35 -18.11 32.57 16.65
N GLU A 36 -19.26 32.24 17.26
CA GLU A 36 -19.59 30.90 17.73
C GLU A 36 -21.03 30.53 17.34
N THR A 37 -21.27 29.25 17.09
CA THR A 37 -22.60 28.73 16.79
C THR A 37 -23.33 28.39 18.10
N ASP A 38 -24.49 28.99 18.35
CA ASP A 38 -25.38 28.54 19.43
C ASP A 38 -26.09 27.25 18.99
N TRP A 39 -25.49 26.12 19.36
CA TRP A 39 -26.03 24.80 19.05
C TRP A 39 -27.42 24.56 19.64
N SER A 40 -27.75 25.17 20.78
CA SER A 40 -29.06 24.96 21.42
C SER A 40 -30.16 25.64 20.61
N GLU A 41 -29.93 26.89 20.20
CA GLU A 41 -30.88 27.63 19.36
C GLU A 41 -30.96 27.03 17.96
N LEU A 42 -29.85 26.61 17.36
CA LEU A 42 -29.85 25.93 16.06
C LEU A 42 -30.68 24.64 16.10
N LEU A 43 -30.45 23.77 17.10
CA LEU A 43 -31.22 22.53 17.26
C LEU A 43 -32.70 22.82 17.47
N LYS A 44 -33.03 23.85 18.24
CA LYS A 44 -34.42 24.28 18.46
C LYS A 44 -35.07 24.75 17.15
N ILE A 45 -34.41 25.60 16.37
CA ILE A 45 -34.90 26.06 15.06
C ILE A 45 -35.17 24.87 14.14
N VAL A 46 -34.23 23.92 14.04
CA VAL A 46 -34.40 22.74 13.19
C VAL A 46 -35.59 21.88 13.65
N ILE A 47 -35.75 21.66 14.96
CA ILE A 47 -36.85 20.86 15.52
C ILE A 47 -38.21 21.55 15.36
N GLU A 48 -38.27 22.86 15.56
CA GLU A 48 -39.49 23.68 15.39
C GLU A 48 -39.96 23.66 13.93
N ASN A 49 -39.03 23.73 12.98
CA ASN A 49 -39.31 23.79 11.54
C ASN A 49 -39.26 22.42 10.85
N ARG A 50 -39.24 21.31 11.59
CA ARG A 50 -39.07 19.95 11.04
C ARG A 50 -40.04 19.57 9.92
N LYS A 51 -41.26 20.13 9.91
CA LYS A 51 -42.27 19.86 8.87
C LYS A 51 -41.97 20.55 7.54
N GLU A 52 -41.11 21.56 7.55
CA GLU A 52 -40.69 22.30 6.37
C GLU A 52 -39.37 21.76 5.80
N LEU A 53 -38.73 20.82 6.50
CA LEU A 53 -37.45 20.23 6.15
C LEU A 53 -37.63 18.84 5.55
N CYS A 54 -37.17 18.64 4.32
CA CYS A 54 -37.34 17.39 3.57
C CYS A 54 -36.69 16.16 4.21
N PHE A 55 -35.73 16.34 5.13
CA PHE A 55 -35.01 15.25 5.79
C PHE A 55 -35.85 14.49 6.83
N PHE A 56 -36.98 15.06 7.29
CA PHE A 56 -37.83 14.45 8.31
C PHE A 56 -38.96 13.57 7.73
N ASP A 57 -39.17 13.58 6.41
CA ASP A 57 -40.29 12.92 5.72
C ASP A 57 -39.89 11.64 4.95
N GLY A 58 -38.70 11.07 5.19
CA GLY A 58 -38.17 9.88 4.50
C GLY A 58 -37.65 8.77 5.43
N PRO A 59 -37.32 7.57 4.89
CA PRO A 59 -36.68 6.50 5.67
C PRO A 59 -35.33 6.97 6.25
N ALA A 60 -35.12 6.70 7.54
CA ALA A 60 -34.17 7.38 8.43
C ALA A 60 -32.69 6.99 8.28
N SER A 61 -32.23 6.41 7.16
CA SER A 61 -30.86 5.91 7.07
C SER A 61 -30.19 6.28 5.75
N SER A 62 -29.18 7.15 5.80
CA SER A 62 -28.19 7.28 4.74
C SER A 62 -26.99 6.37 5.05
N PRO A 63 -26.41 5.66 4.07
CA PRO A 63 -25.15 4.91 4.26
C PRO A 63 -23.97 5.79 4.72
N LEU A 64 -24.07 7.12 4.58
CA LEU A 64 -23.11 8.10 5.09
C LEU A 64 -23.08 8.18 6.63
N ASP A 65 -24.12 7.70 7.30
CA ASP A 65 -24.27 7.79 8.75
C ASP A 65 -23.48 6.71 9.52
N GLU A 66 -23.09 5.63 8.83
CA GLU A 66 -22.41 4.50 9.46
C GLU A 66 -21.01 4.81 9.96
N LYS A 67 -20.29 5.72 9.28
CA LYS A 67 -18.99 6.21 9.77
C LYS A 67 -19.17 6.83 11.16
N LEU A 68 -20.18 7.70 11.30
CA LEU A 68 -20.46 8.40 12.55
C LEU A 68 -20.98 7.44 13.62
N ASP A 69 -21.83 6.49 13.26
CA ASP A 69 -22.34 5.47 14.19
C ASP A 69 -21.23 4.55 14.72
N THR A 70 -20.36 4.11 13.81
CA THR A 70 -19.20 3.28 14.16
C THR A 70 -18.27 4.08 15.06
N PHE A 71 -17.99 5.33 14.71
CA PHE A 71 -17.18 6.24 15.53
C PHE A 71 -17.78 6.45 16.92
N ALA A 72 -19.06 6.82 17.02
CA ALA A 72 -19.74 7.06 18.29
C ALA A 72 -19.76 5.81 19.18
N SER A 73 -19.99 4.64 18.58
CA SER A 73 -19.98 3.37 19.29
C SER A 73 -18.59 3.01 19.82
N SER A 74 -17.54 3.21 19.02
CA SER A 74 -16.15 3.00 19.42
C SER A 74 -15.73 4.01 20.51
N TYR A 75 -16.13 5.27 20.37
CA TYR A 75 -15.92 6.32 21.37
C TYR A 75 -16.52 5.93 22.72
N GLN A 76 -17.78 5.49 22.76
CA GLN A 76 -18.46 5.07 23.99
C GLN A 76 -17.79 3.84 24.64
N ARG A 77 -17.36 2.87 23.84
CA ARG A 77 -16.66 1.69 24.37
C ARG A 77 -15.31 2.07 24.96
N LEU A 78 -14.49 2.85 24.26
CA LEU A 78 -13.17 3.26 24.74
C LEU A 78 -13.26 4.13 26.00
N THR A 79 -14.19 5.08 26.05
CA THR A 79 -14.42 5.88 27.26
C THR A 79 -14.86 5.03 28.45
N SER A 80 -15.62 3.95 28.23
CA SER A 80 -15.95 2.99 29.30
C SER A 80 -14.74 2.22 29.86
N PHE A 81 -13.62 2.16 29.11
CA PHE A 81 -12.32 1.65 29.57
C PHE A 81 -11.44 2.72 30.23
N GLY A 82 -11.95 3.95 30.39
CA GLY A 82 -11.18 5.06 30.95
C GLY A 82 -10.24 5.73 29.95
N VAL A 83 -10.42 5.48 28.64
CA VAL A 83 -9.70 6.23 27.60
C VAL A 83 -10.31 7.62 27.47
N GLU A 84 -9.52 8.63 27.76
CA GLU A 84 -9.85 10.04 27.54
C GLU A 84 -9.64 10.41 26.07
N ILE A 85 -10.68 10.96 25.46
CA ILE A 85 -10.68 11.50 24.09
C ILE A 85 -10.91 13.01 24.18
N VAL A 86 -10.00 13.78 23.61
CA VAL A 86 -10.03 15.24 23.59
C VAL A 86 -10.42 15.74 22.20
N GLU A 87 -11.23 16.81 22.17
CA GLU A 87 -11.57 17.50 20.93
C GLU A 87 -10.66 18.73 20.76
N ARG A 88 -10.06 18.90 19.57
CA ARG A 88 -9.28 20.07 19.17
C ARG A 88 -9.52 20.35 17.70
N ASP A 89 -9.79 21.60 17.35
CA ASP A 89 -10.03 22.02 15.95
C ASP A 89 -11.06 21.13 15.23
N TYR A 90 -12.14 20.77 15.94
CA TYR A 90 -13.21 19.89 15.46
C TYR A 90 -12.76 18.46 15.09
N GLN A 91 -11.60 18.03 15.61
CA GLN A 91 -11.07 16.67 15.49
C GLN A 91 -10.94 16.02 16.86
N PHE A 92 -11.10 14.70 16.89
CA PHE A 92 -11.03 13.90 18.11
C PHE A 92 -9.70 13.17 18.20
N TYR A 93 -9.04 13.26 19.34
CA TYR A 93 -7.76 12.63 19.60
C TYR A 93 -7.78 11.88 20.91
N ILE A 94 -7.09 10.75 20.96
CA ILE A 94 -6.82 10.08 22.24
C ILE A 94 -5.82 10.94 23.02
N SER A 95 -6.15 11.27 24.26
CA SER A 95 -5.25 12.00 25.18
C SER A 95 -3.96 11.22 25.41
N GLU A 96 -2.81 11.90 25.43
CA GLU A 96 -1.51 11.25 25.66
C GLU A 96 -1.47 10.49 27.00
N GLN A 97 -2.22 10.96 28.01
CA GLN A 97 -2.34 10.30 29.31
C GLN A 97 -2.97 8.90 29.18
N SER A 98 -3.86 8.73 28.20
CA SER A 98 -4.55 7.47 27.93
C SER A 98 -3.70 6.44 27.19
N TYR A 99 -2.57 6.84 26.59
CA TYR A 99 -1.68 5.89 25.88
C TYR A 99 -1.16 4.79 26.80
N ARG A 100 -0.86 5.12 28.06
CA ARG A 100 -0.43 4.10 29.05
C ARG A 100 -1.56 3.13 29.41
N ILE A 101 -2.79 3.63 29.57
CA ILE A 101 -3.97 2.81 29.86
C ILE A 101 -4.19 1.82 28.72
N ILE A 102 -4.20 2.33 27.49
CA ILE A 102 -4.36 1.53 26.27
C ILE A 102 -3.24 0.49 26.18
N GLN A 103 -1.98 0.91 26.32
CA GLN A 103 -0.84 -0.02 26.27
C GLN A 103 -0.97 -1.13 27.32
N SER A 104 -1.28 -0.79 28.57
CA SER A 104 -1.43 -1.78 29.64
C SER A 104 -2.55 -2.77 29.37
N GLU A 105 -3.67 -2.32 28.81
CA GLU A 105 -4.78 -3.22 28.46
C GLU A 105 -4.42 -4.16 27.29
N ILE A 106 -3.74 -3.64 26.26
CA ILE A 106 -3.23 -4.46 25.15
C ILE A 106 -2.28 -5.54 25.67
N GLU A 107 -1.29 -5.15 26.47
CA GLU A 107 -0.31 -6.09 27.05
C GLU A 107 -1.00 -7.15 27.92
N ARG A 108 -1.99 -6.74 28.73
CA ARG A 108 -2.76 -7.66 29.58
C ARG A 108 -3.54 -8.68 28.75
N LEU A 109 -4.24 -8.24 27.71
CA LEU A 109 -5.03 -9.12 26.83
C LEU A 109 -4.14 -10.06 26.01
N CYS A 110 -3.04 -9.56 25.44
CA CYS A 110 -2.07 -10.36 24.69
C CYS A 110 -1.38 -11.40 25.57
N ALA A 111 -0.93 -11.01 26.78
CA ALA A 111 -0.29 -11.92 27.72
C ALA A 111 -1.26 -12.99 28.25
N ALA A 112 -2.53 -12.64 28.44
CA ALA A 112 -3.56 -13.59 28.85
C ALA A 112 -3.81 -14.65 27.77
N TYR A 113 -4.02 -14.25 26.50
CA TYR A 113 -4.35 -15.21 25.43
C TYR A 113 -3.14 -15.99 24.89
N GLY A 114 -1.96 -15.35 24.88
CA GLY A 114 -0.70 -15.90 24.39
C GLY A 114 -0.46 -15.64 22.90
N GLY A 115 0.71 -15.12 22.54
CA GLY A 115 1.01 -14.70 21.17
C GLY A 115 0.97 -15.84 20.14
N ASP A 116 1.36 -17.05 20.54
CA ASP A 116 1.29 -18.22 19.67
C ASP A 116 -0.15 -18.57 19.27
N ASN A 117 -1.08 -18.50 20.23
CA ASN A 117 -2.50 -18.71 19.95
C ASN A 117 -3.07 -17.57 19.09
N MET A 118 -2.64 -16.32 19.32
CA MET A 118 -3.02 -15.17 18.46
C MET A 118 -2.65 -15.43 17.02
N LEU A 119 -1.40 -15.81 16.75
CA LEU A 119 -0.90 -16.05 15.40
C LEU A 119 -1.68 -17.19 14.69
N VAL A 120 -2.00 -18.27 15.41
CA VAL A 120 -2.82 -19.36 14.86
C VAL A 120 -4.25 -18.90 14.57
N ALA A 121 -4.89 -18.19 15.50
CA ALA A 121 -6.26 -17.70 15.33
C ALA A 121 -6.37 -16.67 14.19
N LEU A 122 -5.42 -15.73 14.11
CA LEU A 122 -5.35 -14.73 13.04
C LEU A 122 -5.14 -15.39 11.68
N THR A 123 -4.22 -16.34 11.55
CA THR A 123 -4.01 -17.04 10.27
C THR A 123 -5.18 -17.94 9.86
N GLN A 124 -5.92 -18.51 10.80
CA GLN A 124 -7.17 -19.20 10.48
C GLN A 124 -8.24 -18.26 9.92
N ARG A 125 -8.34 -17.02 10.43
CA ARG A 125 -9.24 -16.00 9.88
C ARG A 125 -8.77 -15.54 8.50
N LEU A 126 -7.51 -15.12 8.38
CA LEU A 126 -6.88 -14.68 7.12
C LEU A 126 -6.90 -15.78 6.04
N GLY A 127 -6.72 -17.04 6.42
CA GLY A 127 -6.71 -18.16 5.49
C GLY A 127 -8.00 -18.29 4.66
N LYS A 128 -9.12 -17.72 5.13
CA LYS A 128 -10.41 -17.69 4.42
C LYS A 128 -10.45 -16.66 3.29
N THR A 129 -9.59 -15.65 3.32
CA THR A 129 -9.54 -14.57 2.32
C THR A 129 -8.40 -14.74 1.32
N PHE A 130 -7.68 -15.87 1.37
CA PHE A 130 -6.65 -16.18 0.38
C PHE A 130 -7.25 -16.39 -1.01
N ASN A 131 -6.80 -15.61 -1.98
CA ASN A 131 -7.17 -15.73 -3.38
C ASN A 131 -6.00 -16.34 -4.19
N SER A 132 -6.26 -17.39 -4.95
CA SER A 132 -5.23 -18.11 -5.72
C SER A 132 -4.72 -17.34 -6.94
N THR A 133 -5.56 -16.51 -7.55
CA THR A 133 -5.25 -15.70 -8.73
C THR A 133 -4.17 -14.67 -8.38
N THR A 134 -4.40 -13.90 -7.31
CA THR A 134 -3.45 -12.91 -6.80
C THR A 134 -2.32 -13.57 -5.99
N GLY A 135 -2.58 -14.74 -5.41
CA GLY A 135 -1.67 -15.46 -4.51
C GLY A 135 -1.47 -14.73 -3.18
N ARG A 136 -2.50 -14.00 -2.73
CA ARG A 136 -2.48 -13.10 -1.57
C ARG A 136 -3.72 -13.28 -0.70
N PHE A 137 -3.62 -12.89 0.57
CA PHE A 137 -4.77 -12.67 1.43
C PHE A 137 -5.46 -11.36 1.04
N MET A 138 -6.74 -11.43 0.73
CA MET A 138 -7.54 -10.32 0.24
C MET A 138 -8.25 -9.59 1.39
N GLU A 139 -7.48 -9.13 2.38
CA GLU A 139 -7.93 -8.17 3.39
C GLU A 139 -7.58 -6.75 2.92
N TYR A 140 -8.47 -6.19 2.10
CA TYR A 140 -8.31 -4.85 1.50
C TYR A 140 -9.35 -3.87 2.05
N ARG A 141 -9.22 -2.60 1.65
CA ARG A 141 -10.15 -1.53 2.03
C ARG A 141 -11.55 -1.83 1.54
N ARG A 142 -12.50 -1.84 2.45
CA ARG A 142 -13.92 -1.93 2.10
C ARG A 142 -14.47 -0.51 2.07
N VAL A 143 -14.98 -0.11 0.91
CA VAL A 143 -15.62 1.19 0.71
C VAL A 143 -17.07 0.98 0.29
N SER A 144 -17.94 1.90 0.67
CA SER A 144 -19.33 1.89 0.22
C SER A 144 -19.44 2.47 -1.19
N MET A 145 -20.26 1.83 -2.01
CA MET A 145 -20.74 2.37 -3.29
C MET A 145 -22.01 3.24 -3.11
N GLY A 146 -22.43 3.51 -1.87
CA GLY A 146 -23.69 4.16 -1.54
C GLY A 146 -24.86 3.19 -1.33
N THR A 147 -24.61 1.88 -1.34
CA THR A 147 -25.64 0.83 -1.17
C THR A 147 -25.30 -0.21 -0.11
N THR A 148 -24.08 -0.19 0.42
CA THR A 148 -23.55 -1.21 1.32
C THR A 148 -22.96 -0.59 2.57
N SER A 149 -23.10 -1.31 3.68
CA SER A 149 -22.55 -0.90 4.95
C SER A 149 -21.06 -1.21 5.07
N VAL A 150 -20.26 -0.28 5.60
CA VAL A 150 -18.83 -0.47 5.87
C VAL A 150 -18.60 -0.66 7.37
N GLN A 151 -18.29 -1.89 7.75
CA GLN A 151 -17.94 -2.24 9.13
C GLN A 151 -16.51 -1.82 9.47
N ALA A 152 -16.21 -1.64 10.76
CA ALA A 152 -14.85 -1.40 11.25
C ALA A 152 -13.90 -2.54 10.81
N ALA A 153 -12.76 -2.16 10.22
CA ALA A 153 -11.76 -3.07 9.73
C ALA A 153 -10.99 -3.69 10.90
N LEU A 154 -10.74 -4.99 10.82
CA LEU A 154 -9.82 -5.67 11.73
C LEU A 154 -8.38 -5.28 11.33
N PRO A 155 -7.58 -4.72 12.25
CA PRO A 155 -6.24 -4.27 11.92
C PRO A 155 -5.25 -5.42 11.95
N PHE A 156 -5.30 -6.27 10.91
CA PHE A 156 -4.47 -7.46 10.82
C PHE A 156 -2.99 -7.13 10.92
N GLY A 157 -2.52 -6.07 10.26
CA GLY A 157 -1.12 -5.64 10.33
C GLY A 157 -0.60 -5.47 11.76
N TYR A 158 -1.35 -4.76 12.59
CA TYR A 158 -1.00 -4.50 13.98
C TYR A 158 -1.23 -5.72 14.89
N LEU A 159 -2.36 -6.42 14.74
CA LEU A 159 -2.67 -7.63 15.50
C LEU A 159 -1.63 -8.74 15.28
N PHE A 160 -1.14 -8.89 14.04
CA PHE A 160 -0.08 -9.83 13.72
C PHE A 160 1.24 -9.42 14.40
N ALA A 161 1.57 -8.13 14.39
CA ALA A 161 2.76 -7.61 15.06
C ALA A 161 2.73 -7.85 16.58
N LEU A 162 1.56 -7.67 17.22
CA LEU A 162 1.34 -8.03 18.62
C LEU A 162 1.50 -9.54 18.86
N GLY A 163 0.90 -10.38 18.01
CA GLY A 163 1.05 -11.84 18.11
C GLY A 163 2.52 -12.28 18.05
N VAL A 164 3.32 -11.66 17.18
CA VAL A 164 4.76 -11.92 17.09
C VAL A 164 5.52 -11.41 18.32
N LYS A 165 5.20 -10.21 18.83
CA LYS A 165 5.80 -9.65 20.06
C LYS A 165 5.66 -10.60 21.25
N HIS A 166 4.49 -11.23 21.36
CA HIS A 166 4.15 -12.15 22.45
C HIS A 166 4.38 -13.63 22.10
N ALA A 167 5.06 -13.95 21.00
CA ALA A 167 5.34 -15.33 20.63
C ALA A 167 6.21 -16.03 21.69
N GLY A 168 5.85 -17.26 22.06
CA GLY A 168 6.52 -18.03 23.11
C GLY A 168 6.14 -17.66 24.57
N SER A 169 5.16 -16.78 24.80
CA SER A 169 4.59 -16.56 26.14
C SER A 169 3.80 -17.79 26.63
N LYS A 170 3.58 -17.92 27.95
CA LYS A 170 2.74 -19.00 28.52
C LYS A 170 1.29 -18.90 28.05
N ASP A 171 0.67 -20.02 27.71
CA ASP A 171 -0.67 -20.11 27.15
C ASP A 171 -1.77 -20.17 28.23
N PHE A 172 -2.70 -19.21 28.22
CA PHE A 172 -4.00 -19.35 28.89
C PHE A 172 -5.10 -19.16 27.84
N ARG A 173 -5.60 -20.25 27.27
CA ARG A 173 -6.52 -20.25 26.11
C ARG A 173 -7.95 -19.80 26.44
N ASP A 174 -8.12 -18.58 26.92
CA ASP A 174 -9.44 -17.96 27.10
C ASP A 174 -9.80 -17.12 25.87
N SER A 175 -10.71 -17.63 25.03
CA SER A 175 -11.14 -16.97 23.79
C SER A 175 -11.79 -15.60 24.04
N SER A 176 -12.33 -15.34 25.22
CA SER A 176 -12.95 -14.05 25.53
C SER A 176 -11.94 -12.90 25.51
N HIS A 177 -10.70 -13.16 25.95
CA HIS A 177 -9.61 -12.17 25.90
C HIS A 177 -9.23 -11.82 24.46
N PHE A 178 -9.23 -12.79 23.56
CA PHE A 178 -8.95 -12.55 22.15
C PHE A 178 -10.06 -11.74 21.48
N ASP A 179 -11.33 -12.11 21.68
CA ASP A 179 -12.45 -11.34 21.10
C ASP A 179 -12.50 -9.91 21.66
N HIS A 180 -12.23 -9.72 22.95
CA HIS A 180 -12.08 -8.39 23.54
C HIS A 180 -10.94 -7.59 22.91
N LEU A 181 -9.77 -8.21 22.70
CA LEU A 181 -8.65 -7.56 22.03
C LEU A 181 -9.02 -7.13 20.60
N LEU A 182 -9.68 -7.98 19.83
CA LEU A 182 -10.10 -7.63 18.47
C LEU A 182 -11.03 -6.42 18.45
N ILE A 183 -12.02 -6.37 19.34
CA ILE A 183 -12.93 -5.23 19.45
C ILE A 183 -12.16 -3.98 19.89
N PHE A 184 -11.35 -4.08 20.93
CA PHE A 184 -10.60 -2.96 21.50
C PHE A 184 -9.65 -2.32 20.49
N ILE A 185 -8.86 -3.12 19.76
CA ILE A 185 -7.95 -2.58 18.74
C ILE A 185 -8.73 -2.01 17.54
N SER A 186 -9.84 -2.62 17.14
CA SER A 186 -10.67 -2.09 16.05
C SER A 186 -11.26 -0.73 16.41
N ASP A 187 -11.70 -0.55 17.66
CA ASP A 187 -12.19 0.74 18.16
C ASP A 187 -11.12 1.83 18.11
N LEU A 188 -9.87 1.50 18.47
CA LEU A 188 -8.75 2.44 18.40
C LEU A 188 -8.50 2.90 16.95
N ILE A 189 -8.58 1.99 15.97
CA ILE A 189 -8.41 2.31 14.54
C ILE A 189 -9.53 3.20 14.02
N VAL A 190 -10.76 2.98 14.48
CA VAL A 190 -11.91 3.84 14.14
C VAL A 190 -11.68 5.26 14.65
N ILE A 191 -11.20 5.43 15.90
CA ILE A 191 -10.90 6.77 16.45
C ILE A 191 -9.76 7.46 15.72
N PHE A 192 -8.77 6.72 15.20
CA PHE A 192 -7.73 7.31 14.34
C PHE A 192 -8.25 7.75 12.95
N GLU A 193 -9.49 7.40 12.59
CA GLU A 193 -10.14 7.77 11.32
C GLU A 193 -9.31 7.46 10.06
N ILE A 194 -8.50 6.39 10.09
CA ILE A 194 -7.68 5.97 8.95
C ILE A 194 -8.44 5.06 7.97
N GLN A 195 -9.62 4.55 8.36
CA GLN A 195 -10.46 3.72 7.51
C GLN A 195 -11.21 4.56 6.46
N PRO A 196 -11.14 4.19 5.16
CA PRO A 196 -11.98 4.82 4.15
C PRO A 196 -13.41 4.29 4.23
N TYR A 197 -14.38 5.15 3.92
CA TYR A 197 -15.80 4.78 3.91
C TYR A 197 -16.42 4.97 2.53
N SER A 198 -15.86 5.84 1.69
CA SER A 198 -16.38 6.13 0.36
C SER A 198 -15.34 5.98 -0.74
N GLN A 199 -15.76 5.37 -1.86
CA GLN A 199 -14.98 5.31 -3.09
C GLN A 199 -14.68 6.70 -3.69
N PHE A 200 -15.53 7.70 -3.37
CA PHE A 200 -15.47 9.03 -3.99
C PHE A 200 -14.49 9.99 -3.31
N GLU A 201 -13.91 9.65 -2.16
CA GLU A 201 -13.00 10.53 -1.42
C GLU A 201 -11.80 10.94 -2.28
N ALA A 202 -11.21 10.00 -3.03
CA ALA A 202 -10.07 10.29 -3.91
C ALA A 202 -10.45 11.19 -5.10
N MET A 203 -11.70 11.10 -5.59
CA MET A 203 -12.14 11.91 -6.73
C MET A 203 -12.21 13.40 -6.38
N HIS A 204 -12.47 13.75 -5.12
CA HIS A 204 -12.63 15.13 -4.66
C HIS A 204 -11.41 15.65 -3.89
N LEU A 205 -10.25 14.99 -4.04
CA LEU A 205 -9.04 15.37 -3.33
C LEU A 205 -8.53 16.75 -3.78
N GLY A 206 -8.57 17.72 -2.88
CA GLY A 206 -7.98 19.04 -3.02
C GLY A 206 -6.53 19.10 -2.53
N GLU A 207 -5.83 20.20 -2.83
CA GLU A 207 -4.43 20.40 -2.43
C GLU A 207 -4.22 20.49 -0.91
N GLU A 208 -5.15 21.13 -0.20
CA GLU A 208 -5.05 21.37 1.26
C GLU A 208 -5.10 20.08 2.09
N VAL A 209 -5.84 19.07 1.62
CA VAL A 209 -6.09 17.80 2.35
C VAL A 209 -5.26 16.63 1.80
N MET A 210 -4.40 16.87 0.79
CA MET A 210 -3.65 15.83 0.10
C MET A 210 -2.70 15.05 1.02
N LEU A 211 -1.97 15.75 1.88
CA LEU A 211 -1.00 15.12 2.78
C LEU A 211 -1.69 14.27 3.85
N ASP A 212 -2.76 14.78 4.45
CA ASP A 212 -3.57 14.03 5.42
C ASP A 212 -4.19 12.78 4.77
N PHE A 213 -4.73 12.92 3.55
CA PHE A 213 -5.25 11.79 2.80
C PHE A 213 -4.17 10.72 2.55
N ILE A 214 -2.99 11.10 2.06
CA ILE A 214 -1.89 10.16 1.80
C ILE A 214 -1.47 9.48 3.11
N LYS A 215 -1.28 10.26 4.19
CA LYS A 215 -0.91 9.76 5.51
C LYS A 215 -1.90 8.73 6.04
N LYS A 216 -3.21 9.03 6.02
CA LYS A 216 -4.27 8.10 6.44
C LYS A 216 -4.21 6.79 5.66
N ASN A 217 -4.02 6.87 4.34
CA ASN A 217 -3.88 5.69 3.51
C ASN A 217 -2.60 4.89 3.84
N MET A 218 -1.47 5.53 4.11
CA MET A 218 -0.23 4.86 4.54
C MET A 218 -0.37 4.16 5.88
N LEU A 219 -1.02 4.81 6.85
CA LEU A 219 -1.33 4.21 8.15
C LEU A 219 -2.29 3.02 8.01
N TYR A 220 -3.28 3.11 7.12
CA TYR A 220 -4.17 1.98 6.84
C TYR A 220 -3.39 0.80 6.24
N ASP A 221 -2.55 1.04 5.22
CA ASP A 221 -1.75 -0.03 4.59
C ASP A 221 -0.80 -0.71 5.57
N SER A 222 -0.25 0.03 6.54
CA SER A 222 0.74 -0.49 7.50
C SER A 222 0.12 -1.13 8.75
N LEU A 223 -0.98 -0.59 9.28
CA LEU A 223 -1.61 -1.05 10.52
C LEU A 223 -2.76 -2.03 10.27
N VAL A 224 -3.52 -1.82 9.19
CA VAL A 224 -4.68 -2.64 8.85
C VAL A 224 -4.32 -3.72 7.85
N GLY A 225 -3.67 -3.32 6.76
CA GLY A 225 -3.19 -4.22 5.71
C GLY A 225 -2.10 -5.19 6.15
N LEU A 226 -1.76 -6.12 5.26
CA LEU A 226 -0.67 -7.07 5.44
C LEU A 226 0.34 -6.96 4.30
N PRO A 227 1.59 -6.55 4.58
CA PRO A 227 2.67 -6.63 3.61
C PRO A 227 2.90 -8.07 3.15
N GLN A 228 2.75 -8.30 1.84
CA GLN A 228 2.89 -9.64 1.24
C GLN A 228 3.24 -9.53 -0.24
N ILE A 229 3.65 -10.66 -0.83
CA ILE A 229 3.94 -10.79 -2.26
C ILE A 229 3.51 -12.18 -2.75
N LYS A 230 3.10 -12.31 -4.01
CA LYS A 230 2.86 -13.62 -4.61
C LYS A 230 4.14 -14.45 -4.58
N ALA A 231 4.05 -15.67 -4.06
CA ALA A 231 5.20 -16.52 -3.80
C ALA A 231 6.03 -16.82 -5.06
N SER A 232 5.38 -17.07 -6.21
CA SER A 232 6.06 -17.32 -7.49
C SER A 232 6.93 -16.12 -7.91
N CYS A 233 6.42 -14.90 -7.75
CA CYS A 233 7.14 -13.68 -8.10
C CYS A 233 8.42 -13.52 -7.25
N ALA A 234 8.30 -13.65 -5.92
CA ALA A 234 9.46 -13.57 -5.05
C ALA A 234 10.46 -14.70 -5.29
N PHE A 235 9.97 -15.92 -5.49
CA PHE A 235 10.80 -17.09 -5.75
C PHE A 235 11.64 -16.91 -7.02
N ASP A 236 11.02 -16.50 -8.13
CA ASP A 236 11.72 -16.30 -9.39
C ASP A 236 12.71 -15.14 -9.34
N LEU A 237 12.36 -14.05 -8.64
CA LEU A 237 13.25 -12.91 -8.46
C LEU A 237 14.47 -13.28 -7.61
N ILE A 238 14.28 -14.00 -6.49
CA ILE A 238 15.39 -14.50 -5.65
C ILE A 238 16.24 -15.49 -6.44
N LYS A 239 15.64 -16.30 -7.32
CA LYS A 239 16.38 -17.23 -8.19
C LYS A 239 17.26 -16.48 -9.20
N LEU A 240 16.76 -15.41 -9.81
CA LEU A 240 17.55 -14.55 -10.69
C LEU A 240 18.72 -13.91 -9.93
N VAL A 241 18.44 -13.36 -8.75
CA VAL A 241 19.46 -12.79 -7.86
C VAL A 241 20.48 -13.85 -7.45
N HIS A 242 20.06 -15.07 -7.14
CA HIS A 242 20.98 -16.18 -6.85
C HIS A 242 21.95 -16.41 -8.01
N THR A 243 21.46 -16.47 -9.24
CA THR A 243 22.32 -16.64 -10.42
C THR A 243 23.32 -15.49 -10.54
N LYS A 244 22.88 -14.23 -10.46
CA LYS A 244 23.76 -13.06 -10.63
C LYS A 244 24.80 -12.88 -9.52
N PHE A 245 24.47 -13.24 -8.27
CA PHE A 245 25.31 -12.95 -7.10
C PHE A 245 25.98 -14.19 -6.47
N SER A 246 25.84 -15.38 -7.05
CA SER A 246 26.40 -16.62 -6.47
C SER A 246 27.89 -16.85 -6.75
N GLU A 247 28.43 -16.29 -7.84
CA GLU A 247 29.81 -16.54 -8.29
C GLU A 247 30.83 -15.63 -7.60
N ALA A 248 30.47 -14.39 -7.29
CA ALA A 248 31.39 -13.33 -6.88
C ALA A 248 31.78 -13.32 -5.38
N ASN A 249 31.65 -14.45 -4.65
CA ASN A 249 31.95 -14.55 -3.22
C ASN A 249 31.40 -13.38 -2.37
N TYR A 250 30.16 -12.95 -2.63
CA TYR A 250 29.53 -11.91 -1.82
C TYR A 250 29.17 -12.40 -0.42
N TYR A 251 29.39 -11.55 0.57
CA TYR A 251 29.05 -11.78 1.98
C TYR A 251 28.23 -10.61 2.55
N SER A 252 27.44 -10.92 3.57
CA SER A 252 26.82 -10.00 4.51
C SER A 252 26.68 -10.73 5.85
N HIS A 253 26.94 -10.07 6.97
CA HIS A 253 26.97 -10.65 8.31
C HIS A 253 27.81 -11.93 8.41
N ASN A 254 28.94 -11.98 7.69
CA ASN A 254 29.80 -13.15 7.52
C ASN A 254 29.12 -14.42 6.96
N VAL A 255 27.95 -14.30 6.32
CA VAL A 255 27.33 -15.39 5.57
C VAL A 255 27.36 -15.11 4.08
N LYS A 256 27.52 -16.16 3.27
CA LYS A 256 27.54 -16.04 1.81
C LYS A 256 26.14 -15.72 1.29
N ILE A 257 26.03 -14.75 0.38
CA ILE A 257 24.75 -14.44 -0.29
C ILE A 257 24.19 -15.67 -1.03
N LYS A 258 25.07 -16.51 -1.59
CA LYS A 258 24.69 -17.80 -2.19
C LYS A 258 23.94 -18.72 -1.21
N ASP A 259 24.36 -18.77 0.05
CA ASP A 259 23.71 -19.61 1.06
C ASP A 259 22.43 -18.93 1.57
N VAL A 260 22.42 -17.60 1.76
CA VAL A 260 21.22 -16.82 2.10
C VAL A 260 20.09 -17.05 1.09
N THR A 261 20.38 -16.89 -0.20
CA THR A 261 19.40 -17.08 -1.28
C THR A 261 18.87 -18.51 -1.36
N ARG A 262 19.73 -19.54 -1.19
CA ARG A 262 19.30 -20.95 -1.15
C ARG A 262 18.38 -21.24 0.03
N VAL A 263 18.73 -20.77 1.22
CA VAL A 263 17.90 -20.94 2.42
C VAL A 263 16.58 -20.19 2.26
N ALA A 264 16.58 -18.97 1.74
CA ALA A 264 15.37 -18.20 1.46
C ALA A 264 14.41 -18.94 0.51
N LEU A 265 14.91 -19.49 -0.61
CA LEU A 265 14.10 -20.29 -1.55
C LEU A 265 13.54 -21.57 -0.90
N ALA A 266 14.33 -22.23 -0.05
CA ALA A 266 13.86 -23.40 0.69
C ALA A 266 12.74 -23.06 1.68
N LEU A 267 12.86 -21.94 2.38
CA LEU A 267 11.82 -21.46 3.31
C LEU A 267 10.51 -21.15 2.59
N ILE A 268 10.56 -20.46 1.44
CA ILE A 268 9.37 -20.23 0.60
C ILE A 268 8.72 -21.56 0.18
N SER A 269 9.56 -22.54 -0.17
CA SER A 269 9.09 -23.87 -0.60
C SER A 269 8.46 -24.69 0.52
N LEU A 270 8.96 -24.55 1.76
CA LEU A 270 8.45 -25.24 2.95
C LEU A 270 7.22 -24.56 3.57
N SER A 271 7.00 -23.28 3.27
CA SER A 271 5.87 -22.52 3.81
C SER A 271 4.52 -23.07 3.32
N ASP A 272 3.52 -23.06 4.20
CA ASP A 272 2.13 -23.27 3.85
C ASP A 272 1.49 -21.98 3.35
N THR A 273 0.54 -22.10 2.43
CA THR A 273 -0.11 -20.94 1.80
C THR A 273 -0.95 -20.13 2.79
N ARG A 274 -1.59 -20.77 3.77
CA ARG A 274 -2.60 -20.15 4.64
C ARG A 274 -2.23 -20.15 6.12
N ARG A 275 -1.23 -20.94 6.51
CA ARG A 275 -0.88 -21.20 7.92
C ARG A 275 0.61 -21.05 8.15
N PHE A 276 0.99 -21.01 9.42
CA PHE A 276 2.38 -21.17 9.82
C PHE A 276 2.85 -22.60 9.57
N THR A 277 4.11 -22.74 9.16
CA THR A 277 4.79 -24.04 9.12
C THR A 277 5.87 -24.08 10.18
N THR A 278 5.88 -25.12 11.00
CA THR A 278 6.97 -25.37 11.95
C THR A 278 8.04 -26.24 11.28
N VAL A 279 9.29 -25.81 11.34
CA VAL A 279 10.44 -26.55 10.81
C VAL A 279 11.64 -26.49 11.75
N THR A 280 12.57 -27.42 11.57
CA THR A 280 13.86 -27.51 12.24
C THR A 280 15.00 -27.07 11.32
N ALA A 281 16.16 -26.75 11.88
CA ALA A 281 17.37 -26.48 11.09
C ALA A 281 17.73 -27.67 10.17
N LYS A 282 17.53 -28.89 10.66
CA LYS A 282 17.77 -30.13 9.91
C LYS A 282 16.87 -30.26 8.67
N GLU A 283 15.59 -29.93 8.78
CA GLU A 283 14.67 -29.97 7.63
C GLU A 283 15.03 -28.92 6.56
N ILE A 284 15.42 -27.72 6.99
CA ILE A 284 15.90 -26.67 6.09
C ILE A 284 17.23 -27.10 5.42
N ALA A 285 18.15 -27.68 6.18
CA ALA A 285 19.42 -28.22 5.68
C ALA A 285 19.21 -29.33 4.64
N SER A 286 18.29 -30.26 4.91
CA SER A 286 17.90 -31.31 3.97
C SER A 286 17.33 -30.75 2.68
N LYS A 287 16.46 -29.74 2.75
CA LYS A 287 15.87 -29.09 1.57
C LYS A 287 16.88 -28.30 0.73
N THR A 288 17.87 -27.69 1.39
CA THR A 288 18.87 -26.84 0.73
C THR A 288 20.08 -27.60 0.23
N GLY A 289 20.44 -28.73 0.85
CA GLY A 289 21.75 -29.38 0.64
C GLY A 289 22.90 -28.57 1.24
N ILE A 290 22.65 -27.79 2.28
CA ILE A 290 23.65 -27.02 3.06
C ILE A 290 23.80 -27.71 4.42
N SER A 291 25.00 -27.67 5.01
CA SER A 291 25.21 -28.22 6.35
C SER A 291 24.34 -27.50 7.40
N GLU A 292 23.85 -28.23 8.39
CA GLU A 292 22.94 -27.69 9.41
C GLU A 292 23.52 -26.47 10.13
N PHE A 293 24.82 -26.51 10.48
CA PHE A 293 25.53 -25.39 11.09
C PHE A 293 25.44 -24.10 10.24
N LYS A 294 25.68 -24.20 8.92
CA LYS A 294 25.60 -23.04 8.02
C LYS A 294 24.16 -22.52 7.88
N VAL A 295 23.17 -23.41 7.88
CA VAL A 295 21.76 -23.01 7.89
C VAL A 295 21.43 -22.24 9.16
N GLN A 296 21.87 -22.72 10.33
CA GLN A 296 21.67 -22.03 11.60
C GLN A 296 22.29 -20.62 11.58
N GLU A 297 23.50 -20.45 11.05
CA GLU A 297 24.15 -19.15 10.89
C GLU A 297 23.37 -18.20 9.98
N VAL A 298 22.95 -18.67 8.79
CA VAL A 298 22.15 -17.87 7.85
C VAL A 298 20.82 -17.45 8.47
N VAL A 299 20.13 -18.39 9.13
CA VAL A 299 18.84 -18.14 9.75
C VAL A 299 18.98 -17.14 10.90
N ALA A 300 19.93 -17.35 11.81
CA ALA A 300 20.11 -16.50 12.99
C ALA A 300 20.51 -15.06 12.62
N ARG A 301 21.36 -14.88 11.60
CA ARG A 301 21.89 -13.57 11.23
C ARG A 301 21.00 -12.80 10.25
N VAL A 302 20.30 -13.50 9.35
CA VAL A 302 19.65 -12.85 8.20
C VAL A 302 18.16 -13.13 8.08
N LEU A 303 17.70 -14.36 8.29
CA LEU A 303 16.34 -14.76 7.88
C LEU A 303 15.34 -14.93 9.03
N SER A 304 15.78 -14.93 10.29
CA SER A 304 14.90 -15.03 11.45
C SER A 304 14.79 -13.70 12.19
N ALA A 305 13.60 -13.41 12.70
CA ALA A 305 13.48 -12.57 13.88
C ALA A 305 13.78 -13.42 15.13
N ALA A 306 14.47 -12.87 16.13
CA ALA A 306 14.74 -13.60 17.38
C ALA A 306 13.50 -13.60 18.29
N SER A 307 13.25 -14.73 18.96
CA SER A 307 12.12 -14.92 19.89
C SER A 307 12.21 -13.91 21.03
N GLY A 308 11.10 -13.23 21.34
CA GLY A 308 11.05 -12.24 22.44
C GLY A 308 11.78 -10.92 22.16
N SER A 309 12.45 -10.78 21.02
CA SER A 309 13.01 -9.50 20.56
C SER A 309 12.26 -8.93 19.34
N ALA A 310 11.59 -9.77 18.56
CA ALA A 310 10.79 -9.35 17.43
C ALA A 310 9.67 -8.39 17.89
N ASN A 311 9.58 -7.22 17.26
CA ASN A 311 8.66 -6.15 17.63
C ASN A 311 8.70 -5.76 19.12
N SER A 312 9.83 -5.93 19.83
CA SER A 312 9.91 -5.67 21.28
C SER A 312 9.63 -4.21 21.65
N GLU A 313 10.01 -3.28 20.77
CA GLU A 313 9.78 -1.83 20.89
C GLU A 313 8.36 -1.41 20.53
N LEU A 314 7.48 -2.34 20.12
CA LEU A 314 6.12 -2.02 19.70
C LEU A 314 5.28 -1.57 20.89
N VAL A 315 4.90 -0.30 20.88
CA VAL A 315 4.04 0.35 21.87
C VAL A 315 2.88 1.06 21.18
N PHE A 316 1.91 1.52 21.95
CA PHE A 316 0.81 2.36 21.49
C PHE A 316 1.14 3.86 21.67
N PRO A 317 0.86 4.72 20.69
CA PRO A 317 0.37 4.40 19.34
C PRO A 317 1.38 3.60 18.50
N PRO A 318 0.93 2.63 17.69
CA PRO A 318 1.83 1.77 16.92
C PRO A 318 2.59 2.55 15.85
N SER A 319 3.86 2.22 15.68
CA SER A 319 4.71 2.75 14.63
C SER A 319 5.33 1.64 13.81
N SER A 320 5.32 1.80 12.48
CA SER A 320 6.01 0.92 11.52
C SER A 320 7.53 0.80 11.78
N LEU A 321 8.12 1.73 12.54
CA LEU A 321 9.51 1.68 13.01
C LEU A 321 9.76 0.60 14.07
N ALA A 322 8.72 0.16 14.77
CA ALA A 322 8.79 -0.89 15.79
C ALA A 322 8.33 -2.27 15.27
N ILE A 323 7.91 -2.35 13.99
CA ILE A 323 7.46 -3.60 13.36
C ILE A 323 8.57 -4.12 12.44
N ASP A 324 9.32 -5.12 12.88
CA ASP A 324 10.52 -5.64 12.19
C ASP A 324 10.32 -7.03 11.56
N HIS A 325 9.34 -7.80 12.05
CA HIS A 325 9.13 -9.17 11.62
C HIS A 325 8.78 -9.33 10.12
N TYR A 326 8.15 -8.33 9.47
CA TYR A 326 7.84 -8.37 8.03
C TYR A 326 9.09 -8.40 7.13
N PHE A 327 10.28 -8.12 7.68
CA PHE A 327 11.55 -8.18 6.95
C PHE A 327 12.27 -9.53 7.10
N LYS A 328 11.60 -10.52 7.73
CA LYS A 328 12.16 -11.84 7.99
C LYS A 328 11.12 -12.92 7.65
N PRO A 329 11.46 -13.97 6.88
CA PRO A 329 10.50 -15.02 6.53
C PRO A 329 10.05 -15.91 7.70
N ILE A 330 10.84 -15.96 8.79
CA ILE A 330 10.62 -16.89 9.90
C ILE A 330 10.83 -16.24 11.27
N ILE A 331 10.25 -16.87 12.29
CA ILE A 331 10.42 -16.53 13.70
C ILE A 331 11.01 -17.73 14.42
N LYS A 332 12.06 -17.53 15.22
CA LYS A 332 12.61 -18.59 16.08
C LYS A 332 11.72 -18.78 17.30
N VAL A 333 11.35 -20.03 17.63
CA VAL A 333 10.58 -20.38 18.83
C VAL A 333 11.23 -21.62 19.46
N GLY A 334 11.96 -21.42 20.55
CA GLY A 334 12.80 -22.47 21.15
C GLY A 334 13.85 -23.01 20.16
N ASN A 335 13.82 -24.31 19.90
CA ASN A 335 14.71 -25.00 18.96
C ASN A 335 14.12 -25.16 17.54
N GLN A 336 12.95 -24.57 17.29
CA GLN A 336 12.25 -24.64 16.02
C GLN A 336 12.10 -23.25 15.39
N TYR A 337 11.74 -23.24 14.12
CA TYR A 337 11.43 -22.03 13.37
C TYR A 337 9.99 -22.11 12.87
N ARG A 338 9.24 -21.04 13.06
CA ARG A 338 7.91 -20.85 12.49
C ARG A 338 8.04 -20.02 11.23
N ILE A 339 7.75 -20.63 10.09
CA ILE A 339 7.65 -19.95 8.81
C ILE A 339 6.30 -19.24 8.75
N LEU A 340 6.32 -17.96 8.40
CA LEU A 340 5.11 -17.19 8.14
C LEU A 340 4.32 -17.81 6.95
N PRO A 341 3.02 -17.51 6.80
CA PRO A 341 2.28 -17.91 5.61
C PRO A 341 2.96 -17.46 4.32
N LYS A 342 2.84 -18.27 3.27
CA LYS A 342 3.72 -18.23 2.10
C LYS A 342 3.88 -16.86 1.46
N SER A 343 2.81 -16.08 1.30
CA SER A 343 2.90 -14.75 0.68
C SER A 343 3.65 -13.73 1.55
N ILE A 344 3.53 -13.83 2.88
CA ILE A 344 4.23 -12.98 3.85
C ILE A 344 5.68 -13.41 3.97
N ALA A 345 5.94 -14.72 4.13
CA ALA A 345 7.29 -15.28 4.17
C ALA A 345 8.08 -14.95 2.90
N SER A 346 7.43 -14.98 1.74
CA SER A 346 8.03 -14.63 0.45
C SER A 346 8.52 -13.18 0.40
N LEU A 347 7.75 -12.24 0.97
CA LEU A 347 8.15 -10.83 1.02
C LEU A 347 9.32 -10.64 1.99
N GLY A 348 9.25 -11.24 3.18
CA GLY A 348 10.34 -11.19 4.16
C GLY A 348 11.64 -11.78 3.61
N ALA A 349 11.55 -12.91 2.89
CA ALA A 349 12.69 -13.54 2.23
C ALA A 349 13.31 -12.64 1.15
N LEU A 350 12.48 -12.04 0.29
CA LEU A 350 12.94 -11.14 -0.76
C LEU A 350 13.63 -9.91 -0.17
N ASN A 351 13.00 -9.27 0.82
CA ASN A 351 13.55 -8.09 1.50
C ASN A 351 14.89 -8.40 2.16
N ALA A 352 15.02 -9.53 2.85
CA ALA A 352 16.27 -9.93 3.49
C ALA A 352 17.38 -10.17 2.46
N VAL A 353 17.08 -10.85 1.35
CA VAL A 353 18.05 -11.09 0.26
C VAL A 353 18.51 -9.78 -0.38
N CYS A 354 17.56 -8.91 -0.76
CA CYS A 354 17.89 -7.62 -1.35
C CYS A 354 18.72 -6.76 -0.40
N ASN A 355 18.35 -6.71 0.89
CA ASN A 355 19.08 -5.93 1.88
C ASN A 355 20.52 -6.40 2.05
N CYS A 356 20.77 -7.72 2.14
CA CYS A 356 22.14 -8.25 2.23
C CYS A 356 23.02 -7.92 1.01
N ILE A 357 22.43 -7.57 -0.14
CA ILE A 357 23.16 -7.18 -1.35
C ILE A 357 23.38 -5.67 -1.38
N SER A 358 22.31 -4.88 -1.20
CA SER A 358 22.38 -3.41 -1.26
C SER A 358 23.08 -2.80 -0.05
N ARG A 359 22.98 -3.46 1.10
CA ARG A 359 23.51 -3.04 2.40
C ARG A 359 24.26 -4.18 3.10
N PRO A 360 25.38 -4.65 2.55
CA PRO A 360 26.19 -5.66 3.22
C PRO A 360 26.59 -5.14 4.61
N ASP A 361 26.33 -5.92 5.66
CA ASP A 361 26.61 -5.53 7.04
C ASP A 361 25.94 -4.22 7.47
N ASP A 362 24.73 -3.97 6.95
CA ASP A 362 23.92 -2.76 7.16
C ASP A 362 24.50 -1.46 6.57
N GLU A 363 25.59 -1.54 5.79
CA GLU A 363 26.22 -0.40 5.14
C GLU A 363 25.86 -0.31 3.64
N TRP A 364 25.36 0.85 3.19
CA TRP A 364 24.97 1.05 1.79
C TRP A 364 26.15 0.88 0.81
N SER A 365 25.97 0.00 -0.17
CA SER A 365 26.95 -0.25 -1.23
C SER A 365 26.39 0.15 -2.60
N ASN A 366 26.71 1.36 -3.06
CA ASN A 366 26.24 1.87 -4.35
C ASN A 366 26.53 0.92 -5.53
N PRO A 367 27.74 0.33 -5.69
CA PRO A 367 28.02 -0.59 -6.80
C PRO A 367 27.14 -1.84 -6.79
N LYS A 368 26.99 -2.50 -5.63
CA LYS A 368 26.13 -3.70 -5.50
C LYS A 368 24.66 -3.35 -5.69
N ASP A 369 24.26 -2.19 -5.17
CA ASP A 369 22.91 -1.70 -5.29
C ASP A 369 22.52 -1.42 -6.76
N SER A 370 23.40 -0.81 -7.54
CA SER A 370 23.22 -0.61 -8.98
C SER A 370 23.08 -1.93 -9.73
N VAL A 371 23.96 -2.91 -9.49
CA VAL A 371 23.87 -4.24 -10.12
C VAL A 371 22.55 -4.94 -9.76
N LEU A 372 22.09 -4.81 -8.52
CA LEU A 372 20.79 -5.33 -8.10
C LEU A 372 19.63 -4.62 -8.81
N GLY A 373 19.74 -3.31 -9.04
CA GLY A 373 18.77 -2.53 -9.83
C GLY A 373 18.59 -3.09 -11.23
N TYR A 374 19.69 -3.23 -11.98
CA TYR A 374 19.66 -3.81 -13.32
C TYR A 374 19.14 -5.26 -13.33
N ALA A 375 19.47 -6.06 -12.31
CA ALA A 375 18.93 -7.40 -12.19
C ALA A 375 17.40 -7.42 -12.04
N ILE A 376 16.82 -6.45 -11.34
CA ILE A 376 15.38 -6.31 -11.16
C ILE A 376 14.70 -5.81 -12.45
N GLU A 377 15.35 -4.93 -13.20
CA GLU A 377 14.87 -4.52 -14.53
C GLU A 377 14.83 -5.72 -15.50
N ASP A 378 15.93 -6.46 -15.58
CA ASP A 378 16.05 -7.66 -16.41
C ASP A 378 14.97 -8.69 -16.06
N PHE A 379 14.61 -8.82 -14.78
CA PHE A 379 13.53 -9.71 -14.35
C PHE A 379 12.21 -9.41 -15.05
N LEU A 380 11.80 -8.13 -15.11
CA LEU A 380 10.54 -7.76 -15.75
C LEU A 380 10.63 -7.92 -17.28
N ARG A 381 11.76 -7.53 -17.88
CA ARG A 381 12.02 -7.71 -19.31
C ARG A 381 11.91 -9.18 -19.72
N ASP A 382 12.56 -10.08 -18.99
CA ASP A 382 12.53 -11.52 -19.22
C ASP A 382 11.11 -12.09 -19.13
N LYS A 383 10.32 -11.62 -18.16
CA LYS A 383 8.94 -12.07 -17.98
C LYS A 383 8.06 -11.68 -19.16
N LEU A 384 8.20 -10.45 -19.67
CA LEU A 384 7.48 -9.97 -20.84
C LEU A 384 7.91 -10.71 -22.12
N ILE A 385 9.21 -10.89 -22.34
CA ILE A 385 9.74 -11.64 -23.50
C ILE A 385 9.20 -13.07 -23.51
N ARG A 386 9.18 -13.76 -22.37
CA ARG A 386 8.64 -15.13 -22.26
C ARG A 386 7.14 -15.21 -22.55
N LYS A 387 6.40 -14.10 -22.42
CA LYS A 387 5.00 -13.99 -22.83
C LYS A 387 4.83 -13.69 -24.32
N GLY A 388 5.92 -13.49 -25.07
CA GLY A 388 5.91 -13.10 -26.47
C GLY A 388 5.66 -11.61 -26.70
N ILE A 389 5.88 -10.76 -25.69
CA ILE A 389 5.78 -9.30 -25.82
C ILE A 389 7.09 -8.76 -26.37
N SER A 390 7.02 -8.00 -27.46
CA SER A 390 8.18 -7.27 -28.00
C SER A 390 8.55 -6.11 -27.08
N ILE A 391 9.84 -6.02 -26.76
CA ILE A 391 10.39 -4.98 -25.89
C ILE A 391 11.53 -4.22 -26.56
N PHE A 392 11.72 -2.98 -26.12
CA PHE A 392 12.79 -2.08 -26.52
C PHE A 392 13.33 -1.40 -25.26
N HIS A 393 14.64 -1.23 -25.13
CA HIS A 393 15.27 -0.57 -23.98
C HIS A 393 16.67 -0.10 -24.34
N GLY A 394 17.28 0.69 -23.47
CA GLY A 394 18.65 1.16 -23.59
C GLY A 394 18.76 2.67 -23.79
N ASN A 395 19.94 3.11 -24.24
CA ASN A 395 20.28 4.51 -24.39
C ASN A 395 19.76 5.06 -25.72
N ARG A 396 19.17 6.26 -25.69
CA ARG A 396 18.79 6.97 -26.90
C ARG A 396 20.02 7.29 -27.74
N ILE A 397 19.93 7.03 -29.04
CA ILE A 397 20.93 7.40 -30.02
C ILE A 397 20.49 8.67 -30.74
N GLY A 398 21.41 9.64 -30.82
CA GLY A 398 21.20 10.90 -31.52
C GLY A 398 20.40 11.93 -30.70
N GLY A 399 20.67 13.21 -30.94
CA GLY A 399 20.10 14.35 -30.20
C GLY A 399 20.95 14.82 -29.01
N GLU A 400 20.59 15.97 -28.46
CA GLU A 400 21.39 16.67 -27.44
C GLU A 400 21.17 16.13 -26.01
N LEU A 401 20.03 15.48 -25.76
CA LEU A 401 19.68 14.98 -24.43
C LEU A 401 20.09 13.52 -24.27
N GLU A 402 21.00 13.25 -23.34
CA GLU A 402 21.25 11.90 -22.84
C GLU A 402 19.98 11.36 -22.15
N LEU A 403 19.43 10.29 -22.69
CA LEU A 403 18.18 9.71 -22.25
C LEU A 403 18.28 8.19 -22.32
N GLU A 404 17.88 7.52 -21.25
CA GLU A 404 17.79 6.06 -21.17
C GLU A 404 16.32 5.69 -20.94
N SER A 405 15.91 4.57 -21.53
CA SER A 405 14.61 3.96 -21.23
C SER A 405 14.80 2.54 -20.71
N ASP A 406 14.18 2.27 -19.57
CA ASP A 406 14.24 0.95 -18.94
C ASP A 406 13.48 -0.09 -19.76
N LEU A 407 12.31 0.28 -20.30
CA LEU A 407 11.46 -0.63 -21.07
C LEU A 407 10.37 0.12 -21.83
N ILE A 408 10.30 -0.10 -23.15
CA ILE A 408 9.20 0.27 -24.03
C ILE A 408 8.57 -0.99 -24.60
N CYS A 409 7.24 -1.04 -24.63
CA CYS A 409 6.48 -2.05 -25.35
C CYS A 409 5.52 -1.40 -26.34
N GLU A 410 5.22 -2.10 -27.44
CA GLU A 410 4.36 -1.60 -28.49
C GLU A 410 3.16 -2.51 -28.74
N THR A 411 2.05 -1.87 -29.09
CA THR A 411 0.86 -2.49 -29.66
C THR A 411 0.49 -1.74 -30.93
N ASN A 412 -0.56 -2.20 -31.62
CA ASN A 412 -1.04 -1.55 -32.83
C ASN A 412 -1.57 -0.12 -32.57
N ASP A 413 -2.12 0.13 -31.38
CA ASP A 413 -2.79 1.40 -31.02
C ASP A 413 -2.03 2.21 -29.96
N LYS A 414 -1.16 1.58 -29.18
CA LYS A 414 -0.46 2.21 -28.04
C LYS A 414 1.02 1.85 -27.92
N ILE A 415 1.77 2.79 -27.34
CA ILE A 415 3.14 2.60 -26.85
C ILE A 415 3.10 2.68 -25.32
N TYR A 416 3.71 1.73 -24.64
CA TYR A 416 3.84 1.70 -23.18
C TYR A 416 5.29 1.97 -22.80
N ILE A 417 5.52 2.98 -21.95
CA ILE A 417 6.85 3.34 -21.42
C ILE A 417 6.85 2.97 -19.94
N PHE A 418 7.68 2.01 -19.57
CA PHE A 418 7.87 1.55 -18.20
C PHE A 418 9.21 2.09 -17.67
N GLU A 419 9.15 2.88 -16.61
CA GLU A 419 10.34 3.41 -15.93
C GLU A 419 10.39 2.87 -14.51
N MET A 420 11.49 2.22 -14.16
CA MET A 420 11.61 1.34 -13.00
C MET A 420 12.42 1.98 -11.88
N LYS A 421 11.95 1.78 -10.65
CA LYS A 421 12.69 2.11 -9.44
C LYS A 421 12.59 1.00 -8.41
N LYS A 422 13.75 0.53 -7.96
CA LYS A 422 13.83 -0.43 -6.85
C LYS A 422 13.36 0.17 -5.51
N LYS A 423 13.53 1.48 -5.31
CA LYS A 423 13.24 2.14 -4.03
C LYS A 423 11.75 2.00 -3.68
N GLY A 424 11.46 1.55 -2.46
CA GLY A 424 10.12 1.49 -1.87
C GLY A 424 9.92 2.54 -0.79
N LEU A 425 8.74 2.54 -0.17
CA LEU A 425 8.45 3.36 1.00
C LEU A 425 9.35 2.97 2.18
N THR A 426 9.91 3.98 2.84
CA THR A 426 10.68 3.78 4.07
C THR A 426 9.75 3.48 5.26
N ARG A 427 10.29 2.86 6.30
CA ARG A 427 9.55 2.62 7.55
C ARG A 427 9.07 3.92 8.21
N GLN A 428 9.80 5.02 8.02
CA GLN A 428 9.40 6.36 8.46
C GLN A 428 8.17 6.86 7.68
N ALA A 429 8.16 6.69 6.36
CA ALA A 429 6.99 7.02 5.56
C ALA A 429 5.76 6.16 5.96
N LEU A 430 5.96 4.85 6.17
CA LEU A 430 4.90 3.94 6.62
C LEU A 430 4.40 4.20 8.05
N SER A 431 5.11 5.01 8.85
CA SER A 431 4.63 5.49 10.16
C SER A 431 3.89 6.83 10.08
N GLY A 432 3.64 7.36 8.88
CA GLY A 432 2.90 8.60 8.68
C GLY A 432 3.75 9.88 8.73
N ASP A 433 5.08 9.78 8.60
CA ASP A 433 5.96 10.95 8.48
C ASP A 433 5.79 11.60 7.10
N GLU A 434 5.06 12.72 7.06
CA GLU A 434 4.67 13.41 5.82
C GLU A 434 5.88 13.87 4.96
N PRO A 435 6.92 14.52 5.51
CA PRO A 435 8.12 14.83 4.73
C PRO A 435 8.78 13.60 4.11
N LYS A 436 8.85 12.47 4.84
CA LYS A 436 9.43 11.22 4.31
C LYS A 436 8.55 10.57 3.27
N ILE A 437 7.23 10.59 3.42
CA ILE A 437 6.29 10.16 2.39
C ILE A 437 6.56 10.90 1.07
N LEU A 438 6.62 12.23 1.10
CA LEU A 438 6.88 13.04 -0.10
C LEU A 438 8.27 12.79 -0.68
N SER A 439 9.27 12.64 0.19
CA SER A 439 10.64 12.33 -0.26
C SER A 439 10.73 10.99 -0.99
N ASP A 440 10.03 9.97 -0.49
CA ASP A 440 10.00 8.63 -1.12
C ASP A 440 9.17 8.62 -2.40
N LEU A 441 8.05 9.35 -2.46
CA LEU A 441 7.28 9.55 -3.69
C LEU A 441 8.03 10.34 -4.75
N ALA A 442 8.82 11.35 -4.35
CA ALA A 442 9.66 12.09 -5.29
C ALA A 442 10.67 11.16 -5.99
N ASP A 443 11.33 10.29 -5.22
CA ASP A 443 12.35 9.37 -5.74
C ASP A 443 11.77 8.20 -6.56
N SER A 444 10.56 7.73 -6.21
CA SER A 444 10.01 6.47 -6.77
C SER A 444 8.94 6.71 -7.83
N LEU A 445 8.10 7.74 -7.65
CA LEU A 445 7.00 8.08 -8.55
C LEU A 445 7.35 9.27 -9.45
N LEU A 446 7.65 10.45 -8.89
CA LEU A 446 7.83 11.66 -9.72
C LEU A 446 9.05 11.54 -10.63
N ALA A 447 10.16 11.00 -10.13
CA ALA A 447 11.37 10.81 -10.92
C ALA A 447 11.13 9.89 -12.15
N THR A 448 10.46 8.74 -11.94
CA THR A 448 10.16 7.78 -13.02
C THR A 448 9.12 8.34 -13.99
N HIS A 449 8.10 9.06 -13.50
CA HIS A 449 7.12 9.72 -14.37
C HIS A 449 7.75 10.82 -15.23
N VAL A 450 8.66 11.62 -14.66
CA VAL A 450 9.41 12.64 -15.40
C VAL A 450 10.24 12.00 -16.51
N GLN A 451 10.94 10.89 -16.22
CA GLN A 451 11.72 10.16 -17.23
C GLN A 451 10.83 9.62 -18.35
N ALA A 452 9.70 8.99 -18.01
CA ALA A 452 8.74 8.50 -18.98
C ALA A 452 8.16 9.63 -19.87
N MET A 453 7.90 10.81 -19.29
CA MET A 453 7.44 11.97 -20.03
C MET A 453 8.51 12.59 -20.93
N ARG A 454 9.80 12.53 -20.55
CA ARG A 454 10.90 12.95 -21.45
C ARG A 454 10.94 12.07 -22.70
N ILE A 455 10.80 10.76 -22.53
CA ILE A 455 10.74 9.80 -23.64
C ILE A 455 9.50 10.06 -24.51
N GLU A 456 8.33 10.28 -23.88
CA GLU A 456 7.10 10.63 -24.58
C GLU A 456 7.24 11.93 -25.41
N ASN A 457 7.80 13.00 -24.83
CA ASN A 457 7.99 14.28 -25.52
C ASN A 457 8.92 14.14 -26.71
N VAL A 458 10.01 13.38 -26.54
CA VAL A 458 10.91 13.02 -27.64
C VAL A 458 10.16 12.31 -28.77
N LEU A 459 9.37 11.28 -28.45
CA LEU A 459 8.57 10.54 -29.42
C LEU A 459 7.57 11.46 -30.16
N LYS A 460 6.91 12.37 -29.43
CA LYS A 460 5.95 13.33 -29.99
C LYS A 460 6.61 14.36 -30.90
N ASN A 461 7.76 14.89 -30.51
CA ASN A 461 8.45 15.94 -31.25
C ASN A 461 9.13 15.40 -32.52
N ASN A 462 9.72 14.20 -32.44
CA ASN A 462 10.50 13.64 -33.54
C ASN A 462 9.71 12.62 -34.39
N GLY A 463 8.55 12.17 -33.91
CA GLY A 463 7.81 11.06 -34.51
C GLY A 463 8.46 9.69 -34.27
N SER A 464 9.65 9.61 -33.68
CA SER A 464 10.34 8.36 -33.34
C SER A 464 11.42 8.54 -32.27
N ILE A 465 11.88 7.42 -31.70
CA ILE A 465 13.05 7.33 -30.83
C ILE A 465 13.86 6.08 -31.20
N THR A 466 15.17 6.23 -31.35
CA THR A 466 16.10 5.11 -31.57
C THR A 466 16.84 4.82 -30.28
N LEU A 467 16.81 3.56 -29.84
CA LEU A 467 17.48 3.07 -28.64
C LEU A 467 18.58 2.07 -29.03
N ALA A 468 19.73 2.16 -28.38
CA ALA A 468 20.81 1.18 -28.43
C ALA A 468 20.91 0.42 -27.10
N ASN A 469 20.97 -0.91 -27.20
CA ASN A 469 21.46 -1.76 -26.13
C ASN A 469 22.42 -2.81 -26.68
N ASP A 470 23.59 -2.97 -26.05
CA ASP A 470 24.62 -3.94 -26.43
C ASP A 470 24.96 -3.92 -27.94
N GLY A 471 25.01 -2.73 -28.54
CA GLY A 471 25.29 -2.53 -29.97
C GLY A 471 24.12 -2.84 -30.93
N ASN A 472 22.95 -3.25 -30.42
CA ASN A 472 21.74 -3.41 -31.22
C ASN A 472 20.89 -2.14 -31.17
N GLU A 473 20.66 -1.54 -32.33
CA GLU A 473 19.82 -0.36 -32.47
C GLU A 473 18.40 -0.75 -32.88
N LYS A 474 17.40 -0.15 -32.24
CA LYS A 474 15.99 -0.29 -32.62
C LYS A 474 15.27 1.04 -32.56
N THR A 475 14.41 1.30 -33.53
CA THR A 475 13.60 2.52 -33.60
C THR A 475 12.15 2.22 -33.31
N VAL A 476 11.58 2.97 -32.37
CA VAL A 476 10.15 3.01 -32.06
C VAL A 476 9.57 4.25 -32.72
N TYR A 477 8.53 4.08 -33.54
CA TYR A 477 7.86 5.18 -34.23
C TYR A 477 6.58 5.57 -33.50
N LEU A 478 6.16 6.83 -33.47
CA LEU A 478 4.90 7.19 -32.83
C LEU A 478 3.70 6.70 -33.66
N ASN A 479 3.71 6.95 -34.98
CA ASN A 479 2.66 6.54 -35.92
C ASN A 479 1.23 6.87 -35.46
N GLY A 480 1.04 8.01 -34.79
CA GLY A 480 -0.27 8.45 -34.27
C GLY A 480 -0.80 7.64 -33.07
N ARG A 481 -0.02 6.70 -32.52
CA ARG A 481 -0.41 5.87 -31.38
C ARG A 481 -0.41 6.67 -30.08
N ALA A 482 -1.28 6.28 -29.15
CA ALA A 482 -1.30 6.89 -27.82
C ALA A 482 -0.16 6.33 -26.95
N VAL A 483 0.38 7.16 -26.05
CA VAL A 483 1.45 6.77 -25.13
C VAL A 483 0.86 6.57 -23.73
N THR A 484 1.17 5.43 -23.09
CA THR A 484 0.85 5.15 -21.70
C THR A 484 2.13 5.08 -20.89
N ARG A 485 2.23 5.89 -19.84
CA ARG A 485 3.38 5.93 -18.94
C ARG A 485 3.12 5.05 -17.73
N VAL A 486 4.08 4.21 -17.37
CA VAL A 486 3.99 3.30 -16.24
C VAL A 486 5.21 3.50 -15.36
N SER A 487 5.03 4.19 -14.23
CA SER A 487 6.03 4.15 -13.16
C SER A 487 5.99 2.77 -12.51
N VAL A 488 7.16 2.14 -12.35
CA VAL A 488 7.27 0.79 -11.80
C VAL A 488 8.09 0.79 -10.53
N SER A 489 7.55 0.26 -9.43
CA SER A 489 8.28 0.02 -8.20
C SER A 489 8.58 -1.47 -7.99
N LEU A 490 9.62 -1.82 -7.22
CA LEU A 490 9.81 -3.22 -6.80
C LEU A 490 8.68 -3.68 -5.86
N HIS A 491 8.35 -2.85 -4.87
CA HIS A 491 7.35 -3.15 -3.84
C HIS A 491 6.04 -2.41 -4.09
N ASP A 492 4.96 -2.90 -3.48
CA ASP A 492 3.66 -2.22 -3.48
C ASP A 492 3.74 -0.90 -2.70
N PHE A 493 3.07 0.14 -3.21
CA PHE A 493 2.84 1.42 -2.53
C PHE A 493 1.39 1.55 -2.04
N GLY A 494 0.68 0.42 -1.97
CA GLY A 494 -0.69 0.33 -1.48
C GLY A 494 -1.64 1.25 -2.25
N ALA A 495 -2.41 2.05 -1.52
CA ALA A 495 -3.40 2.96 -2.09
C ALA A 495 -2.83 4.00 -3.07
N LEU A 496 -1.53 4.30 -3.02
CA LEU A 496 -0.93 5.31 -3.90
C LEU A 496 -0.75 4.80 -5.34
N GLN A 497 -0.94 3.50 -5.57
CA GLN A 497 -0.96 2.87 -6.90
C GLN A 497 -2.37 2.82 -7.51
N ASP A 498 -3.38 3.28 -6.77
CA ASP A 498 -4.70 3.49 -7.34
C ASP A 498 -4.67 4.57 -8.43
N LYS A 499 -5.41 4.34 -9.51
CA LYS A 499 -5.42 5.22 -10.67
C LYS A 499 -5.88 6.63 -10.34
N THR A 500 -6.95 6.77 -9.55
CA THR A 500 -7.52 8.07 -9.18
C THR A 500 -6.59 8.80 -8.23
N VAL A 501 -6.03 8.09 -7.25
CA VAL A 501 -5.07 8.66 -6.30
C VAL A 501 -3.82 9.15 -7.02
N LEU A 502 -3.24 8.33 -7.92
CA LEU A 502 -2.09 8.71 -8.74
C LEU A 502 -2.35 9.99 -9.54
N GLN A 503 -3.49 10.07 -10.23
CA GLN A 503 -3.85 11.26 -11.02
C GLN A 503 -3.89 12.51 -10.16
N ARG A 504 -4.48 12.42 -8.96
CA ARG A 504 -4.56 13.55 -8.03
C ARG A 504 -3.18 13.93 -7.51
N ILE A 505 -2.34 12.97 -7.14
CA ILE A 505 -0.96 13.24 -6.70
C ILE A 505 -0.18 13.99 -7.79
N LEU A 506 -0.20 13.50 -9.04
CA LEU A 506 0.53 14.13 -10.14
C LEU A 506 -0.04 15.52 -10.48
N THR A 507 -1.36 15.67 -10.46
CA THR A 507 -2.04 16.94 -10.73
C THR A 507 -1.66 17.97 -9.67
N ILE A 508 -1.77 17.63 -8.39
CA ILE A 508 -1.43 18.52 -7.27
C ILE A 508 0.07 18.85 -7.29
N ALA A 509 0.94 17.88 -7.59
CA ALA A 509 2.37 18.15 -7.73
C ALA A 509 2.68 19.23 -8.79
N VAL A 510 1.92 19.29 -9.88
CA VAL A 510 2.12 20.28 -10.95
C VAL A 510 1.57 21.67 -10.60
N PHE A 511 0.48 21.73 -9.84
CA PHE A 511 -0.22 22.99 -9.55
C PHE A 511 0.17 23.62 -8.22
N SER A 512 0.70 22.86 -7.27
CA SER A 512 0.98 23.30 -5.91
C SER A 512 2.47 23.19 -5.57
N GLU A 513 2.95 24.02 -4.65
CA GLU A 513 4.32 23.96 -4.13
C GLU A 513 4.32 23.56 -2.66
N VAL A 514 5.12 22.56 -2.30
CA VAL A 514 5.27 22.12 -0.90
C VAL A 514 6.50 22.74 -0.28
N ARG A 515 6.32 23.37 0.88
CA ARG A 515 7.38 23.95 1.71
C ARG A 515 7.19 23.59 3.17
N HIS A 516 8.30 23.55 3.91
CA HIS A 516 8.29 23.33 5.35
C HIS A 516 8.97 24.49 6.08
N PRO A 517 8.45 24.96 7.24
CA PRO A 517 9.04 26.07 7.98
C PRO A 517 10.43 25.75 8.53
N ASP A 518 10.66 24.51 8.96
CA ASP A 518 11.99 24.02 9.32
C ASP A 518 12.86 23.80 8.07
N LYS A 519 14.00 24.50 8.00
CA LYS A 519 14.93 24.45 6.87
C LYS A 519 15.51 23.05 6.62
N LYS A 520 15.84 22.29 7.66
CA LYS A 520 16.44 20.95 7.52
C LYS A 520 15.43 19.95 6.96
N ILE A 521 14.17 20.08 7.35
CA ILE A 521 13.09 19.26 6.78
C ILE A 521 12.81 19.71 5.34
N ASP A 522 12.77 21.02 5.08
CA ASP A 522 12.52 21.56 3.74
C ASP A 522 13.57 21.15 2.70
N GLU A 523 14.84 21.01 3.13
CA GLU A 523 15.92 20.45 2.30
C GLU A 523 15.58 19.05 1.77
N ASN A 524 14.90 18.20 2.55
CA ASN A 524 14.47 16.87 2.10
C ASN A 524 13.37 16.92 1.01
N LEU A 525 12.68 18.06 0.87
CA LEU A 525 11.62 18.29 -0.10
C LEU A 525 12.13 18.90 -1.42
N LYS A 526 13.43 19.23 -1.51
CA LYS A 526 14.03 19.78 -2.75
C LYS A 526 13.80 18.91 -3.97
N LYS A 527 13.91 17.59 -3.82
CA LYS A 527 13.68 16.64 -4.92
C LYS A 527 12.22 16.67 -5.39
N TRP A 528 11.27 16.72 -4.46
CA TRP A 528 9.85 16.85 -4.79
C TRP A 528 9.62 18.09 -5.65
N ARG A 529 10.09 19.26 -5.20
CA ARG A 529 9.94 20.52 -5.95
C ARG A 529 10.63 20.47 -7.31
N LYS A 530 11.85 19.93 -7.38
CA LYS A 530 12.61 19.77 -8.63
C LYS A 530 11.82 18.92 -9.65
N HIS A 531 11.35 17.74 -9.23
CA HIS A 531 10.62 16.85 -10.13
C HIS A 531 9.24 17.39 -10.47
N SER A 532 8.56 18.05 -9.54
CA SER A 532 7.27 18.72 -9.77
C SER A 532 7.37 19.84 -10.81
N ALA A 533 8.40 20.68 -10.72
CA ALA A 533 8.64 21.76 -11.68
C ALA A 533 8.95 21.20 -13.08
N GLU A 534 9.78 20.16 -13.16
CA GLU A 534 10.09 19.49 -14.42
C GLU A 534 8.86 18.78 -15.01
N LEU A 535 8.06 18.12 -14.17
CA LEU A 535 6.80 17.49 -14.57
C LEU A 535 5.82 18.52 -15.14
N LYS A 536 5.70 19.69 -14.49
CA LYS A 536 4.87 20.80 -14.98
C LYS A 536 5.31 21.28 -16.35
N ARG A 537 6.62 21.47 -16.56
CA ARG A 537 7.19 21.87 -17.85
C ARG A 537 6.84 20.85 -18.95
N LEU A 538 7.17 19.57 -18.71
CA LEU A 538 6.93 18.48 -19.67
C LEU A 538 5.43 18.28 -19.97
N ALA A 539 4.57 18.43 -18.95
CA ALA A 539 3.13 18.33 -19.09
C ALA A 539 2.54 19.48 -19.93
N GLY A 540 3.09 20.69 -19.80
CA GLY A 540 2.74 21.82 -20.65
C GLY A 540 3.13 21.57 -22.11
N GLU A 541 4.37 21.13 -22.34
CA GLU A 541 4.90 20.83 -23.69
C GLU A 541 4.12 19.72 -24.40
N SER A 542 3.66 18.71 -23.68
CA SER A 542 2.92 17.57 -24.23
C SER A 542 1.42 17.83 -24.43
N GLY A 543 0.93 19.01 -24.04
CA GLY A 543 -0.50 19.35 -24.01
C GLY A 543 -1.30 18.50 -23.03
N GLU A 544 -0.64 17.94 -22.01
CA GLU A 544 -1.27 17.14 -20.95
C GLU A 544 -2.05 18.03 -19.98
N ILE A 545 -1.55 19.24 -19.74
CA ILE A 545 -2.20 20.30 -18.96
C ILE A 545 -2.46 21.52 -19.84
N GLY A 546 -3.41 22.37 -19.44
CA GLY A 546 -3.74 23.62 -20.15
C GLY A 546 -4.77 23.47 -21.27
N VAL A 547 -5.17 22.24 -21.62
CA VAL A 547 -6.24 21.97 -22.60
C VAL A 547 -7.58 21.79 -21.88
N LYS A 548 -8.57 22.63 -22.22
CA LYS A 548 -9.91 22.57 -21.62
C LYS A 548 -10.58 21.22 -21.90
N GLY A 549 -11.13 20.59 -20.86
CA GLY A 549 -11.86 19.32 -20.97
C GLY A 549 -10.97 18.06 -20.96
N ARG A 550 -9.64 18.20 -20.97
CA ARG A 550 -8.72 17.06 -20.82
C ARG A 550 -8.52 16.73 -19.33
N ILE A 551 -8.57 15.45 -18.99
CA ILE A 551 -8.21 14.96 -17.65
C ILE A 551 -6.67 14.83 -17.59
N PRO A 552 -5.96 15.59 -16.75
CA PRO A 552 -4.51 15.47 -16.62
C PRO A 552 -4.09 14.06 -16.18
N PHE A 553 -2.97 13.58 -16.71
CA PHE A 553 -2.38 12.29 -16.35
C PHE A 553 -3.33 11.11 -16.58
N TYR A 554 -4.19 11.20 -17.59
CA TYR A 554 -5.09 10.10 -17.95
C TYR A 554 -4.32 8.84 -18.32
N ASN A 555 -3.36 8.92 -19.25
CA ASN A 555 -2.57 7.75 -19.69
C ASN A 555 -1.34 7.49 -18.78
N SER A 556 -1.57 7.44 -17.47
CA SER A 556 -0.53 7.22 -16.46
C SER A 556 -0.94 6.11 -15.49
N LEU A 557 0.01 5.23 -15.17
CA LEU A 557 -0.11 4.18 -14.17
C LEU A 557 1.10 4.20 -13.23
N PHE A 558 0.89 3.73 -12.01
CA PHE A 558 1.94 3.46 -11.04
C PHE A 558 1.70 2.07 -10.50
N MET A 559 2.60 1.14 -10.79
CA MET A 559 2.42 -0.28 -10.48
C MET A 559 3.67 -0.87 -9.87
N SER A 560 3.52 -1.90 -9.06
CA SER A 560 4.66 -2.70 -8.63
C SER A 560 4.97 -3.82 -9.62
N ILE A 561 6.20 -4.34 -9.61
CA ILE A 561 6.55 -5.55 -10.36
C ILE A 561 5.57 -6.70 -10.04
N PRO A 562 5.26 -7.01 -8.76
CA PRO A 562 4.26 -8.02 -8.43
C PRO A 562 2.88 -7.80 -9.05
N GLN A 563 2.41 -6.55 -9.16
CA GLN A 563 1.13 -6.23 -9.82
C GLN A 563 1.21 -6.46 -11.33
N ILE A 564 2.30 -6.06 -11.99
CA ILE A 564 2.50 -6.30 -13.43
C ILE A 564 2.57 -7.80 -13.72
N ILE A 565 3.32 -8.56 -12.91
CA ILE A 565 3.41 -10.02 -13.03
C ILE A 565 2.06 -10.69 -12.81
N MET A 566 1.25 -10.23 -11.86
CA MET A 566 -0.12 -10.73 -11.71
C MET A 566 -0.94 -10.55 -12.99
N VAL A 567 -0.92 -9.36 -13.59
CA VAL A 567 -1.66 -9.11 -14.83
C VAL A 567 -1.13 -10.01 -15.96
N LEU A 568 0.20 -10.14 -16.08
CA LEU A 568 0.86 -10.94 -17.09
C LEU A 568 0.55 -12.45 -16.97
N GLU A 569 0.53 -12.98 -15.75
CA GLU A 569 0.18 -14.38 -15.48
C GLU A 569 -1.28 -14.69 -15.80
N ASN A 570 -2.18 -13.72 -15.62
CA ASN A 570 -3.62 -13.87 -15.88
C ASN A 570 -4.05 -13.37 -17.27
N SER A 571 -3.11 -13.25 -18.20
CA SER A 571 -3.37 -12.90 -19.59
C SER A 571 -3.01 -14.05 -20.51
N ASP A 572 -3.87 -14.47 -21.44
CA ASP A 572 -3.55 -15.60 -22.32
C ASP A 572 -2.58 -15.23 -23.45
N THR A 573 -2.62 -13.97 -23.90
CA THR A 573 -1.84 -13.47 -25.04
C THR A 573 -1.18 -12.13 -24.73
N PRO A 574 -0.15 -11.70 -25.50
CA PRO A 574 0.39 -10.34 -25.44
C PRO A 574 -0.69 -9.26 -25.53
N GLY A 575 -1.65 -9.42 -26.45
CA GLY A 575 -2.78 -8.52 -26.61
C GLY A 575 -3.69 -8.50 -25.37
N GLY A 576 -3.94 -9.67 -24.77
CA GLY A 576 -4.68 -9.78 -23.51
C GLY A 576 -4.04 -8.97 -22.37
N PHE A 577 -2.71 -9.04 -22.24
CA PHE A 577 -1.97 -8.26 -21.23
C PHE A 577 -2.19 -6.76 -21.39
N PHE A 578 -2.01 -6.22 -22.60
CA PHE A 578 -2.21 -4.78 -22.82
C PHE A 578 -3.67 -4.36 -22.74
N LYS A 579 -4.62 -5.23 -23.11
CA LYS A 579 -6.04 -5.00 -22.83
C LYS A 579 -6.28 -4.93 -21.33
N HIS A 580 -5.62 -5.76 -20.53
CA HIS A 580 -5.65 -5.70 -19.07
C HIS A 580 -5.07 -4.40 -18.50
N MET A 581 -3.89 -3.99 -18.97
CA MET A 581 -3.30 -2.70 -18.59
C MET A 581 -4.19 -1.51 -18.97
N ALA A 582 -4.81 -1.54 -20.15
CA ALA A 582 -5.62 -0.45 -20.67
C ALA A 582 -6.91 -0.19 -19.87
N SER A 583 -7.51 -1.19 -19.21
CA SER A 583 -8.63 -0.84 -18.31
C SER A 583 -8.16 -0.34 -16.96
N LEU A 584 -6.98 -0.73 -16.46
CA LEU A 584 -6.51 -0.18 -15.19
C LEU A 584 -6.35 1.35 -15.29
N VAL A 585 -6.25 1.86 -16.53
CA VAL A 585 -6.30 3.29 -16.84
C VAL A 585 -7.72 3.87 -16.79
N SER A 586 -8.75 3.11 -17.17
CA SER A 586 -10.11 3.63 -17.44
C SER A 586 -11.20 3.15 -16.48
N MET A 587 -10.95 2.11 -15.68
CA MET A 587 -11.90 1.52 -14.74
C MET A 587 -11.31 1.56 -13.33
N THR A 588 -12.13 1.98 -12.37
CA THR A 588 -11.83 1.94 -10.94
C THR A 588 -13.11 1.66 -10.15
N THR A 589 -13.01 0.84 -9.12
CA THR A 589 -14.04 0.62 -8.10
C THR A 589 -13.78 1.44 -6.83
N GLY A 590 -12.73 2.29 -6.83
CA GLY A 590 -12.31 3.09 -5.70
C GLY A 590 -11.85 2.28 -4.48
N SER A 591 -11.52 0.99 -4.67
CA SER A 591 -11.04 0.10 -3.62
C SER A 591 -9.66 0.53 -3.08
N ARG A 592 -8.92 1.30 -3.88
CA ARG A 592 -7.52 1.69 -3.64
C ARG A 592 -6.61 0.50 -3.37
N ASP A 593 -6.89 -0.61 -4.03
CA ASP A 593 -6.07 -1.81 -4.03
C ASP A 593 -6.04 -2.40 -5.44
N THR A 594 -4.91 -2.28 -6.12
CA THR A 594 -4.74 -2.72 -7.53
C THR A 594 -5.07 -4.20 -7.73
N TYR A 595 -4.85 -5.05 -6.72
CA TYR A 595 -5.19 -6.47 -6.78
C TYR A 595 -6.71 -6.67 -6.84
N THR A 596 -7.45 -5.96 -5.99
CA THR A 596 -8.91 -5.96 -5.96
C THR A 596 -9.50 -5.36 -7.23
N GLU A 597 -8.98 -4.22 -7.70
CA GLU A 597 -9.38 -3.62 -8.98
C GLU A 597 -9.26 -4.62 -10.14
N PHE A 598 -8.15 -5.36 -10.18
CA PHE A 598 -7.93 -6.36 -11.21
C PHE A 598 -8.89 -7.55 -11.11
N LEU A 599 -9.17 -8.05 -9.90
CA LEU A 599 -10.13 -9.14 -9.69
C LEU A 599 -11.56 -8.72 -10.06
N ASN A 600 -11.99 -7.53 -9.65
CA ASN A 600 -13.30 -6.98 -10.01
C ASN A 600 -13.45 -6.88 -11.53
N ARG A 601 -12.38 -6.49 -12.22
CA ARG A 601 -12.35 -6.53 -13.68
C ARG A 601 -12.49 -7.94 -14.23
N LEU A 602 -11.71 -8.92 -13.76
CA LEU A 602 -11.78 -10.28 -14.30
C LEU A 602 -13.22 -10.80 -14.20
N HIS A 603 -13.86 -10.55 -13.06
CA HIS A 603 -15.26 -10.89 -12.85
C HIS A 603 -16.20 -10.19 -13.83
N PHE A 604 -16.04 -8.88 -14.03
CA PHE A 604 -16.83 -8.12 -15.02
C PHE A 604 -16.67 -8.67 -16.43
N VAL A 605 -15.44 -9.00 -16.84
CA VAL A 605 -15.16 -9.57 -18.17
C VAL A 605 -15.79 -10.95 -18.32
N GLU A 606 -15.76 -11.78 -17.29
CA GLU A 606 -16.42 -13.09 -17.27
C GLU A 606 -17.94 -12.96 -17.39
N GLN A 607 -18.55 -12.01 -16.66
CA GLN A 607 -19.99 -11.74 -16.72
C GLN A 607 -20.44 -11.29 -18.11
N CYS A 608 -19.77 -10.29 -18.69
CA CYS A 608 -20.10 -9.82 -20.03
C CYS A 608 -19.92 -10.93 -21.09
N LYS A 609 -18.90 -11.78 -20.97
CA LYS A 609 -18.76 -12.97 -21.84
C LYS A 609 -19.92 -13.94 -21.68
N ALA A 610 -20.37 -14.19 -20.45
CA ALA A 610 -21.53 -15.04 -20.17
C ALA A 610 -22.84 -14.46 -20.75
N GLU A 611 -22.92 -13.13 -20.86
CA GLU A 611 -24.03 -12.40 -21.46
C GLU A 611 -23.90 -12.19 -22.98
N GLY A 612 -22.81 -12.66 -23.61
CA GLY A 612 -22.56 -12.51 -25.05
C GLY A 612 -22.18 -11.10 -25.49
N LEU A 613 -21.74 -10.24 -24.58
CA LEU A 613 -21.25 -8.89 -24.86
C LEU A 613 -19.78 -8.92 -25.28
N ASP A 614 -19.45 -8.20 -26.36
CA ASP A 614 -18.06 -7.98 -26.78
C ASP A 614 -17.47 -6.81 -25.99
N ILE A 615 -16.31 -7.03 -25.36
CA ILE A 615 -15.60 -6.07 -24.48
C ILE A 615 -14.21 -5.83 -25.04
#